data_AF-A0A4Y9SZX1-F1
#
_entry.id   AF-A0A4Y9SZX1-F1
#
_cell.length_a   1.000
_cell.length_b   1.000
_cell.length_c   1.000
_cell.angle_alpha   90.00
_cell.angle_beta   90.00
_cell.angle_gamma   90.00
#
_symmetry.space_group_name_H-M   'P 1'
#
loop_
_entity.id
_entity.type
_entity.pdbx_description
1 polymer ?
#
loop_
_entity_poly.entity_id
_entity_poly.type
_entity_poly.pdbx_seq_one_letter_code
_entity_poly.pdbx_strand_id
1 'polypeptide(L)'
;MVLEVQKKDSRGYFVLPQAPEEAGYYVYGTPPDGEGQYAHHAMMSMLLFVEREWAATDRRKFGVGNISLAGGEPYEKHETHKSGLEVDVRPIRKDGRHDQVFWYQRDLYDHDATAKLIGIFHAYAGVRTILFNDTSIPFVKPFKDHDHHFHVQLRP
;
A
#
# COMPACT_ATOMS: atom_id res chain seq x y z
N MET A 1 -5.21 30.79 -9.67
CA MET A 1 -4.62 29.62 -9.00
C MET A 1 -5.07 28.41 -9.78
N VAL A 2 -4.18 27.79 -10.56
CA VAL A 2 -4.55 26.59 -11.32
C VAL A 2 -4.64 25.48 -10.30
N LEU A 3 -5.82 24.90 -10.10
CA LEU A 3 -5.98 23.66 -9.37
C LEU A 3 -5.04 22.65 -10.03
N GLU A 4 -4.03 22.21 -9.29
CA GLU A 4 -3.12 21.18 -9.78
C GLU A 4 -3.97 19.92 -9.99
N VAL A 5 -4.25 19.63 -11.26
CA VAL A 5 -4.94 18.40 -11.65
C VAL A 5 -4.02 17.26 -11.25
N GLN A 6 -4.55 16.33 -10.46
CA GLN A 6 -3.85 15.12 -10.03
C GLN A 6 -3.09 14.50 -11.21
N LYS A 7 -1.76 14.31 -11.04
CA LYS A 7 -0.87 13.86 -12.12
C LYS A 7 -1.40 12.57 -12.74
N LYS A 8 -1.53 12.58 -14.06
CA LYS A 8 -2.08 11.49 -14.88
C LYS A 8 -1.05 11.04 -15.91
N ASP A 9 -0.89 9.73 -16.10
CA ASP A 9 0.02 9.19 -17.11
C ASP A 9 -0.66 8.86 -18.45
N SER A 10 0.12 8.30 -19.39
CA SER A 10 -0.34 7.92 -20.73
C SER A 10 -1.37 6.78 -20.75
N ARG A 11 -1.45 5.96 -19.70
CA ARG A 11 -2.47 4.90 -19.53
C ARG A 11 -3.76 5.46 -18.95
N GLY A 12 -3.69 6.69 -18.47
CA GLY A 12 -4.77 7.42 -17.83
C GLY A 12 -4.90 7.12 -16.33
N TYR A 13 -3.85 6.59 -15.72
CA TYR A 13 -3.79 6.33 -14.29
C TYR A 13 -3.40 7.58 -13.53
N PHE A 14 -3.93 7.72 -12.33
CA PHE A 14 -3.67 8.86 -11.47
C PHE A 14 -2.67 8.47 -10.37
N VAL A 15 -1.79 9.41 -10.04
CA VAL A 15 -0.93 9.31 -8.85
C VAL A 15 -1.80 9.31 -7.61
N LEU A 16 -1.60 8.36 -6.68
CA LEU A 16 -2.26 8.36 -5.37
C LEU A 16 -2.15 9.75 -4.71
N PRO A 17 -3.20 10.31 -4.07
CA PRO A 17 -3.08 11.60 -3.40
C PRO A 17 -1.93 11.58 -2.39
N GLN A 18 -1.02 12.54 -2.54
CA GLN A 18 0.21 12.62 -1.77
C GLN A 18 -0.06 13.27 -0.42
N ALA A 19 0.02 12.47 0.65
CA ALA A 19 -0.09 12.89 2.06
C ALA A 19 -1.24 13.88 2.38
N PRO A 20 -2.52 13.55 2.15
CA PRO A 20 -3.61 14.39 2.60
C PRO A 20 -3.62 14.47 4.14
N GLU A 21 -3.76 15.68 4.71
CA GLU A 21 -3.70 15.92 6.16
C GLU A 21 -4.67 15.01 6.93
N GLU A 22 -5.90 14.88 6.43
CA GLU A 22 -6.99 14.09 7.01
C GLU A 22 -7.05 12.63 6.53
N ALA A 23 -6.06 12.17 5.75
CA ALA A 23 -6.08 10.80 5.24
C ALA A 23 -5.74 9.75 6.32
N GLY A 24 -6.35 8.58 6.20
CA GLY A 24 -6.04 7.39 7.00
C GLY A 24 -4.74 6.68 6.60
N TYR A 25 -4.00 7.20 5.62
CA TYR A 25 -2.73 6.69 5.15
C TYR A 25 -1.67 7.78 4.99
N TYR A 26 -0.40 7.37 4.97
CA TYR A 26 0.73 8.19 4.53
C TYR A 26 1.42 7.51 3.33
N VAL A 27 2.21 8.26 2.58
CA VAL A 27 2.91 7.76 1.38
C VAL A 27 4.41 7.60 1.64
N TYR A 28 5.01 6.56 1.08
CA TYR A 28 6.47 6.36 1.07
C TYR A 28 6.97 5.76 -0.26
N GLY A 29 6.20 5.95 -1.33
CA GLY A 29 6.56 5.47 -2.67
C GLY A 29 7.94 5.95 -3.10
N THR A 30 8.61 5.10 -3.84
CA THR A 30 9.83 5.42 -4.60
C THR A 30 9.47 5.38 -6.09
N PRO A 31 10.19 6.08 -6.97
CA PRO A 31 10.76 7.39 -6.67
C PRO A 31 9.75 8.30 -5.92
N PRO A 32 10.24 9.27 -5.14
CA PRO A 32 9.41 10.10 -4.26
C PRO A 32 8.41 10.97 -5.05
N ASP A 33 7.63 11.79 -4.33
CA ASP A 33 6.68 12.73 -4.93
C ASP A 33 5.62 12.05 -5.82
N GLY A 34 5.27 10.81 -5.47
CA GLY A 34 4.25 10.00 -6.11
C GLY A 34 4.66 9.34 -7.43
N GLU A 35 5.92 9.43 -7.83
CA GLU A 35 6.37 8.95 -9.15
C GLU A 35 6.29 7.43 -9.34
N GLY A 36 6.33 6.63 -8.28
CA GLY A 36 6.00 5.20 -8.34
C GLY A 36 4.62 4.84 -7.81
N GLN A 37 3.69 5.79 -7.77
CA GLN A 37 2.37 5.58 -7.21
C GLN A 37 1.24 5.80 -8.20
N TYR A 38 1.47 5.52 -9.49
CA TYR A 38 0.40 5.55 -10.50
C TYR A 38 -0.49 4.33 -10.32
N ALA A 39 -1.76 4.58 -9.97
CA ALA A 39 -2.73 3.54 -9.68
C ALA A 39 -3.73 3.36 -10.80
N HIS A 40 -3.98 2.10 -11.16
CA HIS A 40 -5.18 1.74 -11.89
C HIS A 40 -6.41 2.16 -11.06
N HIS A 41 -7.52 2.52 -11.71
CA HIS A 41 -8.71 3.01 -11.01
C HIS A 41 -9.27 2.02 -9.99
N ALA A 42 -9.13 0.70 -10.24
CA ALA A 42 -9.50 -0.33 -9.28
C ALA A 42 -8.62 -0.33 -8.02
N MET A 43 -7.31 -0.08 -8.18
CA MET A 43 -6.37 0.06 -7.07
C MET A 43 -6.67 1.32 -6.25
N MET A 44 -6.92 2.45 -6.91
CA MET A 44 -7.35 3.69 -6.25
C MET A 44 -8.62 3.45 -5.42
N SER A 45 -9.62 2.79 -6.01
CA SER A 45 -10.89 2.49 -5.33
C SER A 45 -10.70 1.58 -4.11
N MET A 46 -9.84 0.57 -4.22
CA MET A 46 -9.51 -0.31 -3.09
C MET A 46 -8.76 0.46 -2.00
N LEU A 47 -7.79 1.33 -2.32
CA LEU A 47 -7.04 2.09 -1.32
C LEU A 47 -7.96 3.04 -0.54
N LEU A 48 -8.88 3.74 -1.23
CA LEU A 48 -9.87 4.61 -0.59
C LEU A 48 -10.89 3.83 0.26
N PHE A 49 -11.26 2.63 -0.16
CA PHE A 49 -12.08 1.73 0.66
C PHE A 49 -11.33 1.34 1.94
N VAL A 50 -10.10 0.84 1.81
CA VAL A 50 -9.29 0.41 2.96
C VAL A 50 -9.03 1.57 3.90
N GLU A 51 -8.74 2.76 3.38
CA GLU A 51 -8.55 3.97 4.16
C GLU A 51 -9.76 4.26 5.06
N ARG A 52 -10.96 4.26 4.49
CA ARG A 52 -12.19 4.51 5.25
C ARG A 52 -12.38 3.49 6.36
N GLU A 53 -12.24 2.20 6.04
CA GLU A 53 -12.43 1.12 7.02
C GLU A 53 -11.35 1.15 8.11
N TRP A 54 -10.10 1.47 7.74
CA TRP A 54 -9.00 1.58 8.67
C TRP A 54 -9.19 2.76 9.63
N ALA A 55 -9.47 3.96 9.10
CA ALA A 55 -9.67 5.17 9.90
C ALA A 55 -10.85 5.07 10.88
N ALA A 56 -11.85 4.23 10.59
CA ALA A 56 -12.94 3.94 11.51
C ALA A 56 -12.52 3.09 12.71
N THR A 57 -11.35 2.46 12.68
CA THR A 57 -10.98 1.41 13.64
C THR A 57 -9.59 1.53 14.24
N ASP A 58 -8.74 2.40 13.72
CA ASP A 58 -7.43 2.76 14.25
C ASP A 58 -7.10 4.22 13.91
N ARG A 59 -6.45 4.94 14.82
CA ARG A 59 -6.09 6.36 14.62
C ARG A 59 -4.75 6.55 13.93
N ARG A 60 -3.91 5.51 13.86
CA ARG A 60 -2.62 5.55 13.16
C ARG A 60 -2.85 5.53 11.66
N LYS A 61 -1.95 6.14 10.89
CA LYS A 61 -1.98 6.02 9.43
C LYS A 61 -1.23 4.76 9.00
N PHE A 62 -1.73 4.04 8.00
CA PHE A 62 -0.94 2.97 7.35
C PHE A 62 -0.09 3.54 6.21
N GLY A 63 1.05 2.92 5.91
CA GLY A 63 1.94 3.40 4.87
C GLY A 63 1.63 2.77 3.53
N VAL A 64 1.42 3.57 2.48
CA VAL A 64 1.28 3.13 1.08
C VAL A 64 2.57 3.43 0.31
N GLY A 65 3.17 2.38 -0.24
CA GLY A 65 4.43 2.40 -0.98
C GLY A 65 4.22 2.39 -2.50
N ASN A 66 5.05 1.61 -3.19
CA ASN A 66 5.06 1.52 -4.65
C ASN A 66 3.77 0.89 -5.19
N ILE A 67 3.35 1.33 -6.38
CA ILE A 67 2.19 0.83 -7.14
C ILE A 67 2.60 0.55 -8.59
N SER A 68 2.99 1.61 -9.31
CA SER A 68 3.62 1.52 -10.62
C SER A 68 4.27 2.85 -11.00
N LEU A 69 5.27 2.78 -11.89
CA LEU A 69 5.83 3.95 -12.55
C LEU A 69 4.88 4.47 -13.65
N ALA A 70 5.06 5.73 -14.05
CA ALA A 70 4.36 6.31 -15.18
C ALA A 70 4.51 5.42 -16.43
N GLY A 71 3.41 5.14 -17.13
CA GLY A 71 3.44 4.30 -18.34
C GLY A 71 3.68 2.80 -18.08
N GLY A 72 3.92 2.38 -16.83
CA GLY A 72 4.19 0.99 -16.49
C GLY A 72 5.64 0.56 -16.75
N GLU A 73 6.56 1.52 -16.73
CA GLU A 73 8.00 1.26 -16.89
C GLU A 73 8.51 0.22 -15.87
N PRO A 74 9.53 -0.57 -16.21
CA PRO A 74 10.11 -1.54 -15.31
C PRO A 74 10.63 -0.91 -14.02
N TYR A 75 10.31 -1.56 -12.91
CA TYR A 75 10.75 -1.18 -11.60
C TYR A 75 11.84 -2.16 -11.16
N GLU A 76 13.11 -1.74 -11.12
CA GLU A 76 14.28 -2.64 -10.99
C GLU A 76 14.20 -3.67 -9.85
N LYS A 77 13.52 -3.34 -8.73
CA LYS A 77 13.33 -4.24 -7.57
C LYS A 77 11.88 -4.66 -7.33
N HIS A 78 10.95 -4.25 -8.18
CA HIS A 78 9.51 -4.47 -8.02
C HIS A 78 8.91 -4.97 -9.34
N GLU A 79 9.34 -6.14 -9.79
CA GLU A 79 9.07 -6.63 -11.16
C GLU A 79 7.59 -6.67 -11.56
N THR A 80 6.69 -6.88 -10.58
CA THR A 80 5.23 -6.94 -10.80
C THR A 80 4.56 -5.57 -10.86
N HIS A 81 5.18 -4.51 -10.31
CA HIS A 81 4.61 -3.16 -10.15
C HIS A 81 4.59 -2.35 -11.46
N LYS A 82 3.96 -2.92 -12.49
CA LYS A 82 3.83 -2.32 -13.83
C LYS A 82 2.40 -2.03 -14.19
N SER A 83 1.45 -2.82 -13.71
CA SER A 83 0.06 -2.74 -14.18
C SER A 83 -0.79 -1.69 -13.46
N GLY A 84 -0.29 -1.19 -12.33
CA GLY A 84 -1.06 -0.33 -11.42
C GLY A 84 -2.06 -1.09 -10.55
N LEU A 85 -2.03 -2.43 -10.57
CA LEU A 85 -2.90 -3.33 -9.78
C LEU A 85 -2.16 -4.01 -8.62
N GLU A 86 -0.90 -3.63 -8.40
CA GLU A 86 -0.05 -4.06 -7.31
C GLU A 86 0.20 -2.88 -6.36
N VAL A 87 0.33 -3.13 -5.06
CA VAL A 87 0.74 -2.12 -4.08
C VAL A 87 1.52 -2.73 -2.93
N ASP A 88 2.58 -2.06 -2.49
CA ASP A 88 3.31 -2.41 -1.27
C ASP A 88 2.81 -1.56 -0.11
N VAL A 89 2.57 -2.17 1.04
CA VAL A 89 1.99 -1.53 2.23
C VAL A 89 2.82 -1.87 3.46
N ARG A 90 3.10 -0.88 4.32
CA ARG A 90 3.87 -1.10 5.54
C ARG A 90 3.05 -1.82 6.62
N PRO A 91 3.64 -2.77 7.36
CA PRO A 91 3.10 -3.22 8.63
C PRO A 91 3.00 -2.07 9.63
N ILE A 92 2.11 -2.22 10.60
CA ILE A 92 1.83 -1.19 11.59
C ILE A 92 2.91 -1.19 12.68
N ARG A 93 3.34 0.01 13.06
CA ARG A 93 4.20 0.25 14.22
C ARG A 93 3.37 0.55 15.47
N LYS A 94 3.82 0.02 16.60
CA LYS A 94 3.25 0.31 17.93
C LYS A 94 3.35 1.79 18.29
N ASP A 95 4.44 2.45 17.89
CA ASP A 95 4.69 3.86 18.17
C ASP A 95 4.01 4.84 17.18
N GLY A 96 3.31 4.32 16.17
CA GLY A 96 2.60 5.12 15.18
C GLY A 96 3.50 5.97 14.26
N ARG A 97 4.83 5.82 14.32
CA ARG A 97 5.75 6.56 13.44
C ARG A 97 5.62 6.06 12.00
N HIS A 98 5.87 6.96 11.04
CA HIS A 98 5.81 6.64 9.60
C HIS A 98 7.13 6.02 9.08
N ASP A 99 7.74 5.14 9.87
CA ASP A 99 9.04 4.51 9.61
C ASP A 99 8.89 3.02 9.25
N GLN A 100 9.94 2.40 8.70
CA GLN A 100 9.91 0.98 8.35
C GLN A 100 9.87 0.14 9.64
N VAL A 101 9.24 -1.03 9.60
CA VAL A 101 9.35 -2.02 10.66
C VAL A 101 9.33 -3.42 10.06
N PHE A 102 10.12 -4.32 10.62
CA PHE A 102 10.15 -5.73 10.23
C PHE A 102 9.29 -6.56 11.18
N TRP A 103 8.60 -7.60 10.70
CA TRP A 103 7.68 -8.39 11.53
C TRP A 103 8.36 -9.03 12.75
N TYR A 104 9.65 -9.36 12.66
CA TYR A 104 10.43 -9.93 13.75
C TYR A 104 10.88 -8.91 14.81
N GLN A 105 10.71 -7.61 14.57
CA GLN A 105 11.00 -6.55 15.55
C GLN A 105 9.85 -6.41 16.55
N ARG A 106 9.64 -7.41 17.41
CA ARG A 106 8.45 -7.54 18.27
C ARG A 106 8.21 -6.34 19.21
N ASP A 107 9.24 -5.57 19.56
CA ASP A 107 9.09 -4.37 20.39
C ASP A 107 8.46 -3.18 19.65
N LEU A 108 8.58 -3.13 18.32
CA LEU A 108 8.08 -2.03 17.49
C LEU A 108 6.93 -2.46 16.57
N TYR A 109 6.92 -3.70 16.10
CA TYR A 109 5.91 -4.24 15.22
C TYR A 109 4.60 -4.53 15.98
N ASP A 110 3.50 -4.00 15.47
CA ASP A 110 2.16 -4.30 15.96
C ASP A 110 1.52 -5.40 15.10
N HIS A 111 1.64 -6.63 15.59
CA HIS A 111 1.11 -7.82 14.93
C HIS A 111 -0.41 -7.72 14.74
N ASP A 112 -1.17 -7.43 15.80
CA ASP A 112 -2.63 -7.49 15.76
C ASP A 112 -3.21 -6.38 14.88
N ALA A 113 -2.63 -5.18 14.93
CA ALA A 113 -3.02 -4.10 14.04
C ALA A 113 -2.68 -4.42 12.58
N THR A 114 -1.54 -5.06 12.32
CA THR A 114 -1.17 -5.49 10.97
C THR A 114 -2.09 -6.59 10.45
N ALA A 115 -2.46 -7.56 11.30
CA ALA A 115 -3.40 -8.62 10.95
C ALA A 115 -4.79 -8.06 10.61
N LYS A 116 -5.24 -7.06 11.40
CA LYS A 116 -6.49 -6.34 11.14
C LYS A 116 -6.44 -5.58 9.81
N LEU A 117 -5.36 -4.84 9.55
CA LEU A 117 -5.19 -4.11 8.28
C LEU A 117 -5.21 -5.08 7.08
N ILE A 118 -4.46 -6.18 7.16
CA ILE A 118 -4.45 -7.23 6.11
C ILE A 118 -5.85 -7.82 5.92
N GLY A 119 -6.60 -8.03 7.00
CA GLY A 119 -8.00 -8.47 6.94
C GLY A 119 -8.90 -7.51 6.16
N ILE A 120 -8.73 -6.20 6.35
CA ILE A 120 -9.48 -5.16 5.61
C ILE A 120 -9.14 -5.21 4.12
N PHE A 121 -7.85 -5.32 3.76
CA PHE A 121 -7.44 -5.50 2.36
C PHE A 121 -8.07 -6.77 1.77
N HIS A 122 -7.92 -7.91 2.46
CA HIS A 122 -8.45 -9.19 2.00
C HIS A 122 -9.97 -9.19 1.80
N ALA A 123 -10.72 -8.41 2.59
CA ALA A 123 -12.17 -8.28 2.47
C ALA A 123 -12.62 -7.58 1.17
N TYR A 124 -11.73 -6.86 0.49
CA TYR A 124 -12.04 -6.24 -0.80
C TYR A 124 -12.08 -7.30 -1.91
N ALA A 125 -13.25 -7.49 -2.53
CA ALA A 125 -13.52 -8.58 -3.49
C ALA A 125 -12.54 -8.66 -4.68
N GLY A 126 -11.89 -7.54 -5.03
CA GLY A 126 -10.88 -7.49 -6.09
C GLY A 126 -9.51 -8.06 -5.73
N VAL A 127 -9.22 -8.32 -4.45
CA VAL A 127 -7.89 -8.82 -4.02
C VAL A 127 -7.70 -10.26 -4.49
N ARG A 128 -6.55 -10.49 -5.13
CA ARG A 128 -6.11 -11.80 -5.65
C ARG A 128 -5.12 -12.47 -4.71
N THR A 129 -4.12 -11.72 -4.26
CA THR A 129 -3.01 -12.24 -3.47
C THR A 129 -2.53 -11.18 -2.49
N ILE A 130 -2.15 -11.62 -1.29
CA ILE A 130 -1.38 -10.83 -0.33
C ILE A 130 -0.08 -11.60 -0.03
N LEU A 131 1.08 -10.97 -0.21
CA LEU A 131 2.38 -11.55 0.13
C LEU A 131 2.93 -10.88 1.39
N PHE A 132 3.29 -11.67 2.41
CA PHE A 132 3.90 -11.18 3.64
C PHE A 132 4.56 -12.34 4.39
N ASN A 133 5.68 -12.08 5.08
CA ASN A 133 6.45 -13.15 5.73
C ASN A 133 6.07 -13.45 7.17
N ASP A 134 5.25 -12.64 7.86
CA ASP A 134 4.64 -13.07 9.12
C ASP A 134 3.50 -14.06 8.83
N THR A 135 3.86 -15.33 8.69
CA THR A 135 2.92 -16.42 8.33
C THR A 135 1.96 -16.79 9.45
N SER A 136 2.07 -16.18 10.63
CA SER A 136 1.08 -16.31 11.69
C SER A 136 -0.20 -15.49 11.40
N ILE A 137 -0.13 -14.52 10.48
CA ILE A 137 -1.29 -13.75 10.02
C ILE A 137 -2.06 -14.52 8.93
N PRO A 138 -3.40 -14.61 9.01
CA PRO A 138 -4.22 -15.22 7.95
C PRO A 138 -4.10 -14.52 6.58
N PHE A 139 -4.44 -15.24 5.52
CA PHE A 139 -4.57 -14.74 4.12
C PHE A 139 -3.27 -14.37 3.40
N VAL A 140 -2.12 -14.39 4.08
CA VAL A 140 -0.83 -14.07 3.46
C VAL A 140 -0.14 -15.31 2.86
N LYS A 141 0.72 -15.08 1.87
CA LYS A 141 1.69 -16.08 1.38
C LYS A 141 3.11 -15.52 1.55
N PRO A 142 4.06 -16.29 2.10
CA PRO A 142 5.43 -15.82 2.21
C PRO A 142 6.07 -15.67 0.83
N PHE A 143 6.91 -14.66 0.67
CA PHE A 143 7.71 -14.45 -0.54
C PHE A 143 9.00 -13.72 -0.17
N LYS A 144 10.05 -13.94 -0.95
CA LYS A 144 11.36 -13.33 -0.69
C LYS A 144 11.22 -11.80 -0.56
N ASP A 145 11.92 -11.22 0.41
CA ASP A 145 12.01 -9.77 0.67
C ASP A 145 10.73 -9.09 1.22
N HIS A 146 9.72 -9.86 1.67
CA HIS A 146 8.45 -9.34 2.23
C HIS A 146 8.41 -9.31 3.77
N ASP A 147 9.53 -8.99 4.42
CA ASP A 147 9.61 -8.96 5.89
C ASP A 147 9.18 -7.62 6.51
N HIS A 148 9.11 -6.57 5.71
CA HIS A 148 8.89 -5.19 6.17
C HIS A 148 7.80 -4.43 5.40
N HIS A 149 7.07 -5.14 4.56
CA HIS A 149 5.91 -4.67 3.81
C HIS A 149 5.12 -5.89 3.37
N PHE A 150 3.82 -5.75 3.22
CA PHE A 150 3.00 -6.73 2.51
C PHE A 150 2.65 -6.20 1.13
N HIS A 151 2.69 -7.09 0.14
CA HIS A 151 2.33 -6.81 -1.24
C HIS A 151 0.89 -7.24 -1.49
N VAL A 152 0.08 -6.37 -2.07
CA VAL A 152 -1.30 -6.68 -2.45
C VAL A 152 -1.42 -6.61 -3.96
N GLN A 153 -1.99 -7.65 -4.55
CA GLN A 153 -2.30 -7.70 -5.98
C GLN A 153 -3.82 -7.83 -6.18
N LEU A 154 -4.38 -7.01 -7.07
CA LEU A 154 -5.76 -7.12 -7.52
C LEU A 154 -5.89 -8.08 -8.72
N ARG A 155 -7.10 -8.57 -8.94
CA ARG A 155 -7.46 -9.27 -10.19
C ARG A 155 -7.46 -8.24 -11.34
N PRO A 156 -6.93 -8.60 -12.53
CA PRO A 156 -7.05 -7.79 -13.74
C PRO A 156 -8.49 -7.49 -14.12
#